data_AF-A0A2E9MHB3-F1
#
_entry.id   AF-A0A2E9MHB3-F1
#
_cell.length_a   1.000
_cell.length_b   1.000
_cell.length_c   1.000
_cell.angle_alpha   90.00
_cell.angle_beta   90.00
_cell.angle_gamma   90.00
#
_symmetry.space_group_name_H-M   'P 1'
#
loop_
_entity.id
_entity.type
_entity.pdbx_description
1 polymer ?
#
loop_
_entity_poly.entity_id
_entity_poly.type
_entity_poly.pdbx_seq_one_letter_code
_entity_poly.pdbx_strand_id
1 'polypeptide(L)'
;MQFGDKHPIFRSICTTPITEFEEDCFTDGLGFDGSSIRGWQATNESDMLVMPDPSTAVMDRFTEVPTLSLICDIADPITREDSS
;
A
#
# COMPACT_ATOMS: atom_id res chain seq x y z
N MET A 1 -5.18 1.18 3.06
CA MET A 1 -3.85 0.51 2.98
C MET A 1 -2.85 1.33 3.77
N GLN A 2 -2.09 0.68 4.66
CA GLN A 2 -1.12 1.32 5.56
C GLN A 2 0.28 0.76 5.29
N PHE A 3 1.30 1.61 5.23
CA PHE A 3 2.71 1.18 5.09
C PHE A 3 3.49 1.54 6.36
N GLY A 4 4.50 0.73 6.70
CA GLY A 4 5.46 1.01 7.76
C GLY A 4 6.71 1.70 7.23
N ASP A 5 6.86 3.00 7.46
CA ASP A 5 8.13 3.69 7.22
C ASP A 5 9.19 3.21 8.23
N LYS A 6 10.47 3.57 8.07
CA LYS A 6 11.56 3.32 9.04
C LYS A 6 11.32 3.93 10.43
N HIS A 7 10.14 4.50 10.68
CA HIS A 7 9.62 5.00 11.94
C HIS A 7 8.27 4.31 12.23
N PRO A 8 7.92 4.00 13.50
CA PRO A 8 6.79 3.14 13.88
C PRO A 8 5.39 3.75 13.65
N ILE A 9 5.25 4.64 12.68
CA ILE A 9 4.01 5.31 12.31
C ILE A 9 3.41 4.63 11.08
N PHE A 10 2.39 3.81 11.29
CA PHE A 10 1.54 3.34 10.21
C PHE A 10 0.76 4.52 9.63
N ARG A 11 0.91 4.75 8.33
CA ARG A 11 0.22 5.84 7.63
C ARG A 11 -0.72 5.27 6.58
N SER A 12 -1.99 5.65 6.64
CA SER A 12 -2.92 5.42 5.55
C SER A 12 -2.51 6.30 4.36
N ILE A 13 -2.17 5.66 3.24
CA ILE A 13 -1.69 6.33 2.02
C ILE A 13 -2.65 6.19 0.84
N CYS A 14 -3.56 5.21 0.89
CA CYS A 14 -4.55 4.97 -0.16
C CYS A 14 -5.80 4.29 0.44
N THR A 15 -6.97 4.68 -0.08
CA THR A 15 -8.27 4.06 0.19
C THR A 15 -9.00 3.89 -1.14
N THR A 16 -9.43 2.67 -1.41
CA THR A 16 -10.11 2.29 -2.66
C THR A 16 -11.46 1.65 -2.32
N PRO A 17 -12.53 1.90 -3.08
CA PRO A 17 -13.79 1.19 -2.92
C PRO A 17 -13.58 -0.33 -3.06
N ILE A 18 -14.31 -1.12 -2.27
CA ILE A 18 -14.23 -2.59 -2.34
C ILE A 18 -14.59 -3.14 -3.73
N THR A 19 -15.41 -2.43 -4.49
CA THR A 19 -15.80 -2.79 -5.86
C THR A 19 -14.67 -2.69 -6.87
N GLU A 20 -13.61 -1.94 -6.53
CA GLU A 20 -12.41 -1.76 -7.36
C GLU A 20 -11.23 -2.58 -6.83
N PHE A 21 -11.43 -3.32 -5.74
CA PHE A 21 -10.42 -4.18 -5.13
C PHE A 21 -10.73 -5.64 -5.46
N GLU A 22 -10.01 -6.18 -6.44
CA GLU A 22 -10.17 -7.56 -6.92
C GLU A 22 -9.15 -8.51 -6.27
N GLU A 23 -9.36 -9.82 -6.38
CA GLU A 23 -8.46 -10.83 -5.79
C GLU A 23 -7.03 -10.72 -6.35
N ASP A 24 -6.91 -10.38 -7.63
CA ASP A 24 -5.62 -10.21 -8.32
C ASP A 24 -4.80 -9.05 -7.73
N CYS A 25 -5.40 -8.12 -6.97
CA CYS A 25 -4.67 -7.05 -6.29
C CYS A 25 -3.67 -7.57 -5.27
N PHE A 26 -3.88 -8.77 -4.70
CA PHE A 26 -2.94 -9.40 -3.77
C PHE A 26 -1.70 -9.98 -4.48
N THR A 27 -1.80 -10.28 -5.77
CA THR A 27 -0.71 -10.89 -6.56
C THR A 27 -0.02 -9.87 -7.48
N ASP A 28 -0.81 -9.00 -8.10
CA ASP A 28 -0.33 -8.06 -9.13
C ASP A 28 0.06 -6.71 -8.52
N GLY A 29 -0.45 -6.42 -7.32
CA GLY A 29 -0.27 -5.15 -6.64
C GLY A 29 -1.16 -4.05 -7.22
N LEU A 30 -1.14 -2.90 -6.54
CA LEU A 30 -1.84 -1.70 -6.95
C LEU A 30 -0.85 -0.60 -7.29
N GLY A 31 -1.02 0.03 -8.45
CA GLY A 31 -0.20 1.18 -8.84
C GLY A 31 -0.36 2.33 -7.84
N PHE A 32 0.77 2.87 -7.40
CA PHE A 32 0.85 3.94 -6.41
C PHE A 32 1.91 4.96 -6.81
N ASP A 33 1.54 6.24 -6.71
CA ASP A 33 2.49 7.35 -6.93
C ASP A 33 3.32 7.62 -5.67
N GLY A 34 4.55 7.11 -5.69
CA GLY A 34 5.54 7.26 -4.63
C GLY A 34 5.95 8.71 -4.34
N SER A 35 5.64 9.65 -5.24
CA SER A 35 6.01 11.07 -5.11
C SER A 35 5.46 11.73 -3.84
N SER A 36 4.38 11.17 -3.27
CA SER A 36 3.73 11.66 -2.06
C SER A 36 4.43 11.28 -0.75
N ILE A 37 5.45 10.40 -0.80
CA ILE A 37 6.19 9.95 0.39
C ILE A 37 7.51 10.75 0.52
N ARG A 38 7.51 11.75 1.40
CA ARG A 38 8.71 12.55 1.72
C ARG A 38 9.72 11.69 2.48
N GLY A 39 10.85 11.39 1.85
CA GLY A 39 11.98 10.66 2.48
C GLY A 39 12.41 9.40 1.74
N TRP A 40 11.61 8.90 0.79
CA TRP A 40 11.90 7.70 -0.01
C TRP A 40 12.66 8.01 -1.33
N GLN A 41 13.03 9.27 -1.59
CA GLN A 41 13.58 9.67 -2.88
C GLN A 41 15.00 9.16 -3.13
N ALA A 42 15.12 8.03 -3.83
CA ALA A 42 16.07 7.94 -4.93
C ALA A 42 15.31 8.33 -6.21
N THR A 43 15.61 9.52 -6.70
CA THR A 43 15.35 10.04 -8.05
C THR A 43 14.86 9.00 -9.06
N ASN A 44 13.63 9.19 -9.55
CA ASN A 44 13.16 8.88 -10.92
C ASN A 44 12.16 7.73 -11.16
N GLU A 45 11.57 7.12 -10.15
CA GLU A 45 10.50 6.13 -10.35
C GLU A 45 9.26 6.49 -9.53
N SER A 46 8.36 7.26 -10.15
CA SER A 46 7.09 7.67 -9.54
C SER A 46 6.09 6.52 -9.45
N ASP A 47 6.20 5.51 -10.32
CA ASP A 47 5.30 4.37 -10.34
C ASP A 47 5.87 3.26 -9.44
N MET A 48 5.19 3.00 -8.32
CA MET A 48 5.48 1.87 -7.43
C MET A 48 4.26 0.95 -7.32
N LEU A 49 4.46 -0.31 -6.91
CA LEU A 49 3.39 -1.23 -6.58
C LEU A 49 3.20 -1.30 -5.07
N VAL A 50 1.96 -1.12 -4.62
CA VAL A 50 1.53 -1.42 -3.26
C VAL A 50 1.03 -2.86 -3.24
N MET A 51 1.70 -3.70 -2.47
CA MET A 51 1.38 -5.13 -2.32
C MET A 51 0.63 -5.35 -1.01
N PRO A 52 -0.69 -5.59 -1.02
CA PRO A 52 -1.44 -5.81 0.22
C PRO A 52 -1.16 -7.19 0.81
N ASP A 53 -0.91 -7.26 2.13
CA ASP A 53 -0.82 -8.55 2.83
C ASP A 53 -2.20 -8.92 3.43
N PRO A 54 -2.89 -9.96 2.90
CA PRO A 54 -4.20 -10.38 3.38
C PRO A 54 -4.17 -10.88 4.83
N SER A 55 -3.03 -11.32 5.35
CA SER A 55 -2.89 -11.79 6.73
C SER A 55 -3.02 -10.67 7.76
N THR A 56 -2.86 -9.42 7.33
CA THR A 56 -2.90 -8.21 8.19
C THR A 56 -4.25 -7.51 8.18
N ALA A 57 -5.26 -8.10 7.54
CA ALA A 57 -6.59 -7.53 7.38
C ALA A 57 -7.28 -7.27 8.73
N VAL A 58 -7.60 -6.01 9.01
CA VAL A 58 -8.31 -5.58 10.23
C VAL A 58 -9.42 -4.61 9.86
N MET A 59 -10.62 -4.81 10.41
CA MET A 59 -11.71 -3.84 10.31
C MET A 59 -11.39 -2.59 11.12
N ASP A 60 -11.37 -1.43 10.47
CA ASP A 60 -11.19 -0.15 11.13
C ASP A 60 -12.47 0.22 11.89
N ARG A 61 -12.34 0.38 13.21
CA ARG A 61 -13.46 0.73 14.10
C ARG A 61 -13.66 2.24 14.26
N PHE A 62 -12.75 3.04 13.70
CA PHE A 62 -12.76 4.50 13.83
C PHE A 62 -13.34 5.19 12.59
N THR A 63 -13.52 4.46 11.49
CA THR A 63 -14.20 4.93 10.29
C THR A 63 -15.71 4.79 10.41
N GLU A 64 -16.47 5.83 10.07
CA GLU A 64 -17.94 5.80 10.04
C GLU A 64 -18.49 4.78 9.02
N VAL A 65 -17.79 4.65 7.89
CA VAL A 65 -18.07 3.63 6.87
C VAL A 65 -17.23 2.38 7.18
N PRO A 66 -17.80 1.16 7.13
CA PRO A 66 -17.03 -0.08 7.32
C PRO A 66 -15.83 -0.13 6.37
N THR A 67 -14.63 -0.03 6.93
CA THR A 67 -13.39 0.06 6.16
C THR A 67 -12.46 -1.07 6.57
N LEU A 68 -11.89 -1.77 5.59
CA LEU A 68 -10.86 -2.78 5.81
C LEU A 68 -9.48 -2.11 5.72
N SER A 69 -8.68 -2.23 6.78
CA SER A 69 -7.28 -1.83 6.80
C SER A 69 -6.39 -3.04 6.55
N LEU A 70 -5.43 -2.86 5.65
CA LEU A 70 -4.38 -3.82 5.31
C LEU A 70 -3.04 -3.12 5.47
N ILE A 71 -2.06 -3.84 6.00
CA ILE A 71 -0.65 -3.48 5.86
C ILE A 71 -0.23 -3.88 4.45
N CYS A 72 0.58 -3.04 3.83
CA CYS A 72 1.07 -3.29 2.48
C CYS A 72 2.57 -3.06 2.42
N ASP A 73 3.23 -3.74 1.49
CA ASP A 73 4.62 -3.54 1.13
C ASP A 73 4.73 -2.72 -0.17
N ILE A 74 5.92 -2.21 -0.45
CA ILE A 74 6.21 -1.41 -1.65
C ILE A 74 7.21 -2.17 -2.51
N ALA A 75 6.79 -2.51 -3.72
CA ALA A 75 7.60 -3.20 -4.72
C ALA A 75 7.82 -2.32 -5.96
N ASP A 76 8.96 -2.50 -6.61
CA ASP A 76 9.25 -1.89 -7.91
C ASP A 76 8.44 -2.63 -9.01
N PRO A 77 7.69 -1.91 -9.88
CA PRO A 77 6.84 -2.52 -10.91
C PRO A 77 7.62 -3.29 -11.98
N ILE A 78 8.90 -2.99 -12.18
CA ILE A 78 9.76 -3.60 -13.20
C ILE A 78 10.36 -4.90 -12.66
N THR A 79 10.97 -4.83 -11.47
CA THR A 79 11.70 -5.96 -10.89
C THR A 79 10.81 -6.87 -10.04
N ARG A 80 9.72 -6.33 -9.47
CA ARG A 80 8.90 -6.96 -8.42
C ARG A 80 9.73 -7.45 -7.23
N GLU A 81 10.92 -6.89 -7.03
CA GLU A 81 11.74 -7.17 -5.86
C GLU A 81 11.20 -6.37 -4.68
N ASP A 82 11.11 -7.02 -3.52
CA ASP A 82 10.75 -6.36 -2.27
C ASP A 82 11.85 -5.37 -1.89
N SER A 83 11.46 -4.11 -1.62
CA SER A 83 12.38 -3.03 -1.23
C SER A 83 12.90 -3.16 0.23
N SER A 84 13.03 -4.39 0.74
CA SER A 84 13.37 -4.73 2.14
C SER A 84 14.69 -4.11 2.63
#